data_AF-A0A9D4LIP3-F1
#
_entry.id   AF-A0A9D4LIP3-F1
#
_cell.length_a   1.000
_cell.length_b   1.000
_cell.length_c   1.000
_cell.angle_alpha   90.00
_cell.angle_beta   90.00
_cell.angle_gamma   90.00
#
_symmetry.space_group_name_H-M   'P 1'
#
loop_
_entity.id
_entity.type
_entity.pdbx_description
1 polymer ?
#
loop_
_entity_poly.entity_id
_entity_poly.type
_entity_poly.pdbx_seq_one_letter_code
_entity_poly.pdbx_strand_id
1 'polypeptide(L)'
;MIDIWRTVYPNESKFTWHSNPKPTIFWCPLSSSLFIICIEYLSHYIQSNKHIKGISLESDEEIKQSLFAEDATYFSNDSSDSFNNLIESLTPIWNGIGP
;
A
#
# COMPACT_ATOMS: atom_id res chain seq x y z
N MET A 1 -11.33 12.61 -2.12
CA MET A 1 -12.77 12.88 -1.93
C MET A 1 -13.06 13.55 -0.56
N ILE A 2 -12.20 14.47 -0.10
CA ILE A 2 -12.33 15.12 1.23
C ILE A 2 -12.65 16.61 1.11
N ASP A 3 -12.44 17.24 -0.05
CA ASP A 3 -12.61 18.69 -0.22
C ASP A 3 -13.99 19.17 -0.71
N ILE A 4 -14.86 18.27 -1.19
CA ILE A 4 -16.20 18.68 -1.68
C ILE A 4 -17.08 19.13 -0.52
N TRP A 5 -16.99 18.46 0.64
CA TRP A 5 -17.85 18.77 1.79
C TRP A 5 -17.53 20.14 2.41
N ARG A 6 -16.25 20.53 2.46
CA ARG A 6 -15.79 21.84 2.96
C ARG A 6 -16.24 23.00 2.07
N THR A 7 -16.44 22.74 0.77
CA THR A 7 -16.98 23.73 -0.19
C THR A 7 -18.48 23.95 0.01
N VAL A 8 -19.22 22.91 0.41
CA VAL A 8 -20.68 22.96 0.51
C VAL A 8 -21.15 23.47 1.88
N TYR A 9 -20.40 23.21 2.95
CA TYR A 9 -20.80 23.60 4.33
C TYR A 9 -19.66 24.32 5.08
N PRO A 10 -19.29 25.55 4.68
CA PRO A 10 -18.12 26.25 5.22
C PRO A 10 -18.25 26.65 6.70
N ASN A 11 -19.48 26.68 7.24
CA ASN A 11 -19.77 27.12 8.61
C ASN A 11 -20.14 25.98 9.56
N GLU A 12 -20.14 24.72 9.10
CA GLU A 12 -20.42 23.58 9.97
C GLU A 12 -19.13 22.86 10.37
N SER A 13 -18.73 23.00 11.63
CA SER A 13 -17.58 22.30 12.22
C SER A 13 -17.88 20.86 12.66
N LYS A 14 -19.00 20.29 12.21
CA LYS A 14 -19.55 19.02 12.77
C LYS A 14 -18.67 17.79 12.57
N PHE A 15 -17.70 17.86 11.66
CA PHE A 15 -16.69 16.80 11.41
C PHE A 15 -15.24 17.31 11.49
N THR A 16 -15.00 18.43 12.16
CA THR A 16 -13.62 18.82 12.47
C THR A 16 -13.16 18.00 13.67
N TRP A 17 -12.21 17.09 13.47
CA TRP A 17 -11.48 16.36 14.51
C TRP A 17 -10.68 17.26 15.48
N HIS A 18 -10.96 18.56 15.51
CA HIS A 18 -10.30 19.55 16.35
C HIS A 18 -11.23 20.03 17.47
N SER A 19 -11.39 19.18 18.49
CA SER A 19 -11.89 19.61 19.80
C SER A 19 -10.80 19.55 20.88
N ASN A 20 -9.54 19.30 20.50
CA ASN A 20 -8.40 19.32 21.43
C ASN A 20 -7.14 19.78 20.68
N PRO A 21 -6.47 20.88 21.07
CA PRO A 21 -5.31 21.39 20.36
C PRO A 21 -4.07 20.66 20.88
N LYS A 22 -3.95 19.39 20.54
CA LYS A 22 -2.62 18.80 20.39
C LYS A 22 -2.36 18.83 18.89
N PRO A 23 -1.32 19.53 18.41
CA PRO A 23 -0.94 19.39 17.01
C PRO A 23 -0.54 17.92 16.84
N THR A 24 -1.43 17.12 16.26
CA THR A 24 -1.04 15.80 15.77
C THR A 24 -0.01 16.08 14.70
N ILE A 25 1.27 15.83 15.00
CA ILE A 25 2.35 15.93 14.02
C ILE A 25 2.08 14.82 13.00
N PHE A 26 1.30 15.13 11.96
CA PHE A 26 1.00 14.21 10.87
C PHE A 26 2.10 14.17 9.81
N TRP A 27 3.24 14.83 10.06
CA TRP A 27 4.24 15.07 9.03
C TRP A 27 5.63 15.05 9.65
N CYS A 28 6.12 13.85 9.98
CA CYS A 28 7.54 13.61 9.84
C CYS A 28 7.79 13.40 8.34
N PRO A 29 8.36 14.37 7.59
CA PRO A 29 8.62 14.18 6.16
C PRO A 29 9.53 12.97 5.89
N LEU A 30 10.27 12.53 6.91
CA LEU A 30 11.15 11.37 6.84
C LEU A 30 10.40 10.03 6.88
N SER A 31 9.26 9.93 7.58
CA SER A 31 8.53 8.65 7.70
C SER A 31 7.86 8.25 6.40
N SER A 32 7.31 9.22 5.65
CA SER A 32 6.71 8.98 4.33
C SER A 32 7.75 8.50 3.33
N SER A 33 8.94 9.11 3.31
CA SER A 33 10.03 8.69 2.42
C SER A 33 10.55 7.30 2.76
N LEU A 34 10.66 6.96 4.06
CA LEU A 34 11.08 5.63 4.48
C LEU A 34 10.07 4.56 4.07
N PHE A 35 8.78 4.86 4.19
CA PHE A 35 7.70 3.97 3.75
C PHE A 35 7.75 3.70 2.24
N ILE A 36 7.97 4.74 1.43
CA ILE A 36 8.12 4.60 -0.02
C ILE A 36 9.31 3.69 -0.36
N ILE A 37 10.45 3.86 0.29
CA ILE A 37 11.64 3.01 0.07
C ILE A 37 11.36 1.56 0.46
N CYS A 38 10.67 1.32 1.58
CA CYS A 38 10.29 -0.03 2.01
C CYS A 38 9.36 -0.70 1.00
N ILE A 39 8.37 0.03 0.48
CA ILE A 39 7.45 -0.48 -0.56
C ILE A 39 8.19 -0.74 -1.87
N GLU A 40 9.11 0.13 -2.27
CA GLU A 40 9.92 -0.07 -3.48
C GLU A 40 10.81 -1.30 -3.35
N TYR A 41 11.44 -1.51 -2.20
CA TYR A 41 12.22 -2.70 -1.91
C TYR A 41 11.37 -3.98 -1.98
N LEU A 42 10.19 -3.96 -1.35
CA LEU A 42 9.24 -5.08 -1.41
C LEU A 42 8.77 -5.35 -2.85
N SER A 43 8.50 -4.28 -3.60
CA SER A 43 8.14 -4.34 -5.00
C SER A 43 9.23 -5.02 -5.83
N HIS A 44 10.49 -4.67 -5.60
CA HIS A 44 11.62 -5.26 -6.29
C HIS A 44 11.81 -6.74 -5.92
N TYR A 45 11.63 -7.09 -4.64
CA TYR A 45 11.69 -8.47 -4.18
C TYR A 45 10.64 -9.36 -4.87
N ILE A 46 9.40 -8.89 -4.97
CA ILE A 46 8.29 -9.61 -5.60
C ILE A 46 8.47 -9.71 -7.12
N GLN A 47 8.95 -8.65 -7.78
CA GLN A 47 9.24 -8.68 -9.21
C GLN A 47 10.36 -9.67 -9.54
N SER A 48 11.43 -9.69 -8.74
CA SER A 48 12.59 -10.57 -8.94
C SER A 48 12.29 -12.04 -8.67
N ASN A 49 11.25 -12.34 -7.88
CA ASN A 49 10.88 -13.70 -7.57
C ASN A 49 10.15 -14.37 -8.75
N LYS A 50 10.81 -15.34 -9.39
CA LYS A 50 10.27 -16.10 -10.54
C LYS A 50 9.16 -17.09 -10.15
N HIS A 51 9.02 -17.41 -8.86
CA HIS A 51 7.98 -18.31 -8.36
C HIS A 51 6.65 -17.59 -8.15
N ILE A 52 6.67 -16.26 -8.05
CA ILE A 52 5.48 -15.42 -8.03
C ILE A 52 5.17 -15.05 -9.48
N LYS A 53 4.06 -15.57 -9.99
CA LYS A 53 3.56 -15.30 -11.33
C LYS A 53 2.39 -14.34 -11.28
N GLY A 54 2.51 -13.24 -12.03
CA GLY A 54 1.47 -12.23 -12.18
C GLY A 54 0.56 -12.49 -13.35
N ILE A 55 -0.14 -11.44 -13.77
CA ILE A 55 -0.94 -11.44 -14.99
C ILE A 55 -0.01 -11.17 -16.17
N SER A 56 0.09 -12.11 -17.09
CA SER A 56 0.79 -11.90 -18.37
C SER A 56 -0.12 -11.17 -19.35
N LEU A 57 0.39 -10.08 -19.91
CA LEU A 57 -0.24 -9.39 -21.03
C LEU A 57 0.22 -10.00 -22.37
N GLU A 58 -0.48 -9.70 -23.46
CA GLU A 58 -0.13 -10.20 -24.80
C GLU A 58 1.29 -9.81 -25.26
N SER A 59 1.89 -8.78 -24.66
CA SER A 59 3.19 -8.20 -24.99
C SER A 59 4.39 -8.84 -24.28
N ASP A 60 4.26 -10.05 -23.71
CA ASP A 60 5.31 -10.74 -22.92
C ASP A 60 5.70 -9.97 -21.63
N GLU A 61 4.88 -8.99 -21.25
CA GLU A 61 5.02 -8.24 -20.00
C GLU A 61 4.16 -8.88 -18.91
N GLU A 62 4.76 -9.07 -17.73
CA GLU A 62 4.09 -9.65 -16.57
C GLU A 62 3.86 -8.59 -15.49
N ILE A 63 2.60 -8.39 -15.11
CA ILE A 63 2.21 -7.46 -14.05
C ILE A 63 1.94 -8.26 -12.78
N LYS A 64 2.81 -8.11 -11.78
CA LYS A 64 2.70 -8.81 -10.48
C LYS A 64 2.06 -7.96 -9.38
N GLN A 65 2.07 -6.64 -9.50
CA GLN A 65 1.55 -5.74 -8.47
C GLN A 65 1.20 -4.36 -9.03
N SER A 66 0.38 -3.63 -8.28
CA SER A 66 0.11 -2.21 -8.44
C SER A 66 0.18 -1.55 -7.06
N LEU A 67 0.97 -0.48 -6.95
CA LEU A 67 1.21 0.24 -5.70
C LEU A 67 0.63 1.65 -5.84
N PHE A 68 -0.23 2.05 -4.91
CA PHE A 68 -0.84 3.37 -4.89
C PHE A 68 -0.93 3.92 -3.47
N ALA A 69 -0.08 4.90 -3.16
CA ALA A 69 0.00 5.55 -1.85
C ALA A 69 0.10 4.54 -0.70
N GLU A 70 -0.97 4.39 0.08
CA GLU A 70 -1.05 3.51 1.25
C GLU A 70 -1.44 2.06 0.87
N ASP A 71 -1.91 1.84 -0.37
CA ASP A 71 -2.48 0.57 -0.82
C ASP A 71 -1.52 -0.18 -1.76
N ALA A 72 -1.38 -1.48 -1.53
CA ALA A 72 -0.65 -2.40 -2.41
C ALA A 72 -1.60 -3.51 -2.88
N THR A 73 -1.75 -3.65 -4.20
CA THR A 73 -2.52 -4.73 -4.82
C THR A 73 -1.57 -5.69 -5.50
N TYR A 74 -1.67 -6.99 -5.18
CA TYR A 74 -0.87 -8.03 -5.80
C TYR A 74 -1.72 -8.89 -6.72
N PHE A 75 -1.15 -9.25 -7.86
CA PHE A 75 -1.79 -10.12 -8.83
C PHE A 75 -1.06 -11.45 -8.84
N SER A 76 -1.81 -12.53 -8.66
CA SER A 76 -1.33 -13.88 -8.91
C SER A 76 -2.11 -14.45 -10.08
N ASN A 77 -1.43 -15.19 -10.93
CA ASN A 77 -2.10 -16.10 -11.86
C ASN A 77 -2.87 -17.17 -11.06
N ASP A 78 -3.77 -17.92 -11.71
CA ASP A 78 -4.62 -18.98 -11.12
C ASP A 78 -3.83 -20.19 -10.55
N SER A 79 -2.51 -20.09 -10.43
CA SER A 79 -1.65 -21.06 -9.77
C SER A 79 -1.70 -20.86 -8.25
N SER A 80 -2.18 -21.89 -7.54
CA SER A 80 -2.11 -21.98 -6.08
C SER A 80 -0.69 -21.79 -5.55
N ASP A 81 0.30 -22.28 -6.30
CA ASP A 81 1.71 -22.20 -5.91
C ASP A 81 2.23 -20.77 -5.94
N SER A 82 1.85 -19.99 -6.96
CA SER A 82 2.20 -18.57 -7.04
C SER A 82 1.62 -17.78 -5.86
N PHE A 83 0.35 -18.03 -5.55
CA PHE A 83 -0.31 -17.40 -4.42
C PHE A 83 0.36 -17.76 -3.08
N ASN A 84 0.67 -19.04 -2.86
CA ASN A 84 1.34 -19.50 -1.65
C ASN A 84 2.75 -18.87 -1.50
N ASN A 85 3.53 -18.82 -2.58
CA ASN A 85 4.85 -18.17 -2.57
C ASN A 85 4.77 -16.67 -2.25
N LEU A 86 3.70 -16.00 -2.71
CA LEU A 86 3.45 -14.60 -2.38
C LEU A 86 3.10 -14.42 -0.90
N ILE A 87 2.22 -15.27 -0.35
CA ILE A 87 1.87 -15.24 1.07
C ILE A 87 3.08 -15.54 1.95
N GLU A 88 3.90 -16.54 1.60
CA GLU A 88 5.14 -16.85 2.32
C GLU A 88 6.12 -15.67 2.30
N SER A 89 6.18 -14.93 1.18
CA SER A 89 7.03 -13.73 1.07
C SER A 89 6.54 -12.58 1.97
N LEU A 90 5.24 -12.45 2.18
CA LEU A 90 4.62 -11.40 3.00
C LEU A 90 4.50 -11.78 4.49
N THR A 91 4.51 -13.08 4.79
CA THR A 91 4.33 -13.62 6.15
C THR A 91 5.36 -13.07 7.15
N PRO A 92 6.67 -12.97 6.84
CA PRO A 92 7.65 -12.38 7.74
C PRO A 92 7.36 -10.91 8.07
N ILE A 93 6.86 -10.15 7.09
CA ILE A 93 6.50 -8.74 7.27
C ILE A 93 5.31 -8.64 8.20
N TRP A 94 4.26 -9.43 7.95
CA TRP A 94 3.07 -9.49 8.79
C TRP A 94 3.37 -9.93 10.22
N ASN A 95 4.19 -10.96 10.39
CA ASN A 95 4.57 -11.47 11.70
C ASN A 95 5.48 -10.50 12.48
N GLY A 96 6.19 -9.61 11.79
CA GLY A 96 6.90 -8.49 12.41
C GLY A 96 6.00 -7.34 12.85
N ILE A 97 4.71 -7.38 12.52
CA ILE A 97 3.72 -6.31 12.76
C ILE A 97 2.67 -6.73 13.83
N GLY A 98 2.69 -7.96 14.34
CA GLY A 98 1.79 -8.44 15.42
C GLY A 98 2.37 -8.32 16.84
N PRO A 99 1.49 -8.30 17.87
CA PRO A 99 1.42 -7.30 18.95
C PRO A 99 2.71 -6.97 19.71
#